data_AF-A0A8T6F0D7-F1
#
_entry.id   AF-A0A8T6F0D7-F1
#
_cell.length_a   1.000
_cell.length_b   1.000
_cell.length_c   1.000
_cell.angle_alpha   90.00
_cell.angle_beta   90.00
_cell.angle_gamma   90.00
#
_symmetry.space_group_name_H-M   'P 1'
#
loop_
_entity.id
_entity.type
_entity.pdbx_description
1 polymer ?
#
loop_
_entity_poly.entity_id
_entity_poly.type
_entity_poly.pdbx_seq_one_letter_code
_entity_poly.pdbx_strand_id
1 'polypeptide(L)'
;MRIWIAIVLLLVGAIAGCSSGPSMVPKDGQFEYARDGVVAFMQYIPEHNAFHGRVGNGSDESLLYVRVKVHLSNGIELGPSKPAHLVPDQSTSVWLDTTDEEFDSWSAHIEIGQRGSEADEHGTGSEADVEVAGDIVPKDADYEDDWNGMQIGISYITDHDVFYGVVHNVSDESLLSVRVRVRLSDGIELGPTEPMHLAPDQHEGFGLKVMDEAFDSWNVHVEVGQRGSEADSEHGLGGEGSDSG
;
A
#
# COMPACT_ATOMS: atom_id res chain seq x y z
N MET A 1 -11.79 17.54 28.37
CA MET A 1 -10.55 17.00 28.98
C MET A 1 -9.86 16.22 27.88
N ARG A 2 -8.87 16.84 27.21
CA ARG A 2 -8.18 16.26 26.04
C ARG A 2 -6.97 15.47 26.55
N ILE A 3 -7.00 14.16 26.38
CA ILE A 3 -5.87 13.27 26.68
C ILE A 3 -5.04 13.20 25.39
N TRP A 4 -3.86 13.80 25.42
CA TRP A 4 -2.85 13.58 24.39
C TRP A 4 -2.26 12.19 24.62
N ILE A 5 -2.46 11.25 23.69
CA ILE A 5 -1.68 10.02 23.64
C ILE A 5 -0.30 10.43 23.12
N ALA A 6 0.65 10.59 24.04
CA ALA A 6 2.06 10.70 23.69
C ALA A 6 2.54 9.32 23.23
N ILE A 7 2.79 9.17 21.93
CA ILE A 7 3.58 8.05 21.42
C ILE A 7 4.99 8.24 21.97
N VAL A 8 5.33 7.45 22.97
CA VAL A 8 6.67 7.41 23.55
C VAL A 8 7.57 6.70 22.53
N LEU A 9 8.31 7.49 21.76
CA LEU A 9 9.46 7.02 20.99
C LEU A 9 10.56 6.64 21.99
N LEU A 10 10.58 5.37 22.40
CA LEU A 10 11.63 4.80 23.22
C LEU A 10 12.76 4.35 22.29
N LEU A 11 13.66 5.28 21.97
CA LEU A 11 14.97 4.95 21.44
C LEU A 11 15.79 4.27 22.55
N VAL A 12 16.29 3.06 22.28
CA VAL A 12 17.61 2.51 22.63
C VAL A 12 17.49 0.99 22.75
N GLY A 13 17.89 0.29 21.68
CA GLY A 13 18.27 -1.11 21.69
C GLY A 13 19.46 -1.27 20.73
N ALA A 14 20.65 -1.47 21.26
CA ALA A 14 21.84 -1.76 20.45
C ALA A 14 21.67 -3.15 19.82
N ILE A 15 21.68 -3.26 18.49
CA ILE A 15 21.70 -4.56 17.81
C ILE A 15 23.09 -4.80 17.21
N ALA A 16 23.72 -5.85 17.73
CA ALA A 16 24.99 -6.36 17.27
C ALA A 16 24.81 -7.22 16.01
N GLY A 17 25.66 -6.96 15.01
CA GLY A 17 26.35 -8.02 14.24
C GLY A 17 25.60 -8.74 13.10
N CYS A 18 26.05 -8.44 11.88
CA CYS A 18 25.88 -9.18 10.61
C CYS A 18 25.88 -10.72 10.70
N SER A 19 24.96 -11.38 9.96
CA SER A 19 25.28 -12.30 8.84
C SER A 19 24.04 -13.02 8.28
N SER A 20 23.86 -12.94 6.96
CA SER A 20 23.15 -13.88 6.04
C SER A 20 21.73 -14.37 6.39
N GLY A 21 20.74 -13.72 5.75
CA GLY A 21 19.30 -14.05 5.82
C GLY A 21 18.57 -13.20 6.87
N PRO A 22 17.40 -12.61 6.57
CA PRO A 22 16.64 -11.96 7.62
C PRO A 22 16.21 -13.03 8.62
N SER A 23 16.47 -12.78 9.88
CA SER A 23 16.05 -13.69 10.95
C SER A 23 14.53 -13.69 11.01
N MET A 24 13.94 -14.88 11.08
CA MET A 24 12.50 -15.02 11.28
C MET A 24 12.12 -14.43 12.64
N VAL A 25 11.10 -13.59 12.63
CA VAL A 25 10.42 -12.96 13.75
C VAL A 25 9.17 -13.79 14.06
N PRO A 26 8.86 -14.09 15.34
CA PRO A 26 7.58 -14.72 15.71
C PRO A 26 6.37 -13.96 15.15
N LYS A 27 5.23 -14.62 14.94
CA LYS A 27 3.98 -14.02 14.41
C LYS A 27 3.61 -12.70 15.10
N ASP A 28 3.73 -12.64 16.42
CA ASP A 28 3.42 -11.48 17.27
C ASP A 28 4.64 -10.56 17.54
N GLY A 29 5.79 -10.87 16.96
CA GLY A 29 7.00 -10.07 17.11
C GLY A 29 7.01 -8.82 16.25
N GLN A 30 7.97 -7.95 16.55
CA GLN A 30 8.24 -6.72 15.79
C GLN A 30 9.55 -6.86 15.02
N PHE A 31 9.56 -6.34 13.80
CA PHE A 31 10.76 -6.25 12.98
C PHE A 31 11.25 -4.81 12.98
N GLU A 32 12.53 -4.63 13.34
CA GLU A 32 13.23 -3.36 13.26
C GLU A 32 14.44 -3.49 12.34
N TYR A 33 14.65 -2.49 11.50
CA TYR A 33 15.75 -2.43 10.56
C TYR A 33 16.33 -1.02 10.52
N ALA A 34 17.66 -0.92 10.58
CA ALA A 34 18.37 0.34 10.41
C ALA A 34 19.70 0.08 9.69
N ARG A 35 19.73 0.30 8.38
CA ARG A 35 20.91 0.05 7.55
C ARG A 35 20.82 0.80 6.23
N ASP A 36 21.97 1.20 5.68
CA ASP A 36 22.10 1.80 4.35
C ASP A 36 21.16 3.01 4.15
N GLY A 37 20.99 3.80 5.22
CA GLY A 37 20.13 4.99 5.25
C GLY A 37 18.64 4.71 5.44
N VAL A 38 18.21 3.46 5.38
CA VAL A 38 16.81 3.08 5.66
C VAL A 38 16.61 2.75 7.12
N VAL A 39 15.49 3.25 7.67
CA VAL A 39 14.93 2.81 8.94
C VAL A 39 13.56 2.20 8.66
N ALA A 40 13.30 0.98 9.13
CA ALA A 40 12.00 0.33 8.99
C ALA A 40 11.54 -0.30 10.29
N PHE A 41 10.22 -0.28 10.50
CA PHE A 41 9.52 -0.96 11.57
C PHE A 41 8.31 -1.67 10.96
N MET A 42 8.11 -2.96 11.23
CA MET A 42 6.97 -3.74 10.75
C MET A 42 6.42 -4.64 11.85
N GLN A 43 5.12 -4.91 11.83
CA GLN A 43 4.46 -5.89 12.69
C GLN A 43 3.24 -6.50 12.00
N TYR A 44 2.89 -7.73 12.36
CA TYR A 44 1.61 -8.31 11.97
C TYR A 44 0.49 -7.76 12.86
N ILE A 45 -0.65 -7.42 12.27
CA ILE A 45 -1.86 -6.98 12.95
C ILE A 45 -2.93 -8.07 12.78
N PRO A 46 -3.14 -8.92 13.80
CA PRO A 46 -4.09 -10.03 13.71
C PRO A 46 -5.52 -9.59 13.38
N GLU A 47 -5.93 -8.43 13.89
CA GLU A 47 -7.28 -7.89 13.71
C GLU A 47 -7.58 -7.57 12.24
N HIS A 48 -6.57 -7.22 11.46
CA HIS A 48 -6.71 -6.90 10.04
C HIS A 48 -6.17 -7.97 9.10
N ASN A 49 -5.63 -9.06 9.66
CA ASN A 49 -4.91 -10.07 8.92
C ASN A 49 -3.92 -9.43 7.91
N ALA A 50 -3.03 -8.56 8.40
CA ALA A 50 -2.11 -7.82 7.55
C ALA A 50 -0.82 -7.45 8.28
N PHE A 51 0.25 -7.22 7.54
CA PHE A 51 1.46 -6.58 8.04
C PHE A 51 1.37 -5.08 7.87
N HIS A 52 1.62 -4.35 8.95
CA HIS A 52 1.64 -2.90 8.96
C HIS A 52 2.96 -2.40 9.53
N GLY A 53 3.48 -1.33 8.94
CA GLY A 53 4.65 -0.66 9.44
C GLY A 53 4.99 0.61 8.70
N ARG A 54 6.22 1.08 8.91
CA ARG A 54 6.74 2.31 8.32
C ARG A 54 8.14 2.05 7.82
N VAL A 55 8.45 2.61 6.65
CA VAL A 55 9.80 2.68 6.12
C VAL A 55 10.18 4.14 5.88
N GLY A 56 11.38 4.52 6.30
CA GLY A 56 11.86 5.89 6.31
C GLY A 56 13.30 6.02 5.84
N ASN A 57 13.63 7.23 5.41
CA ASN A 57 14.98 7.65 5.07
C ASN A 57 15.61 8.37 6.27
N GLY A 58 16.50 7.68 6.97
CA GLY A 58 17.30 8.23 8.06
C GLY A 58 18.67 8.75 7.61
N SER A 59 18.88 8.98 6.31
CA SER A 59 20.12 9.52 5.75
C SER A 59 19.94 10.94 5.20
N ASP A 60 21.05 11.59 4.89
CA ASP A 60 21.08 12.92 4.26
C ASP A 60 20.92 12.87 2.72
N GLU A 61 20.76 11.68 2.13
CA GLU A 61 20.60 11.48 0.68
C GLU A 61 19.21 10.92 0.36
N SER A 62 18.62 11.30 -0.77
CA SER A 62 17.33 10.73 -1.21
C SER A 62 17.44 9.25 -1.56
N LEU A 63 16.50 8.45 -1.07
CA LEU A 63 16.33 7.05 -1.44
C LEU A 63 15.30 6.96 -2.58
N LEU A 64 15.78 6.79 -3.81
CA LEU A 64 14.94 6.85 -5.01
C LEU A 64 13.95 5.69 -5.16
N TYR A 65 14.23 4.57 -4.48
CA TYR A 65 13.44 3.35 -4.59
C TYR A 65 13.57 2.56 -3.30
N VAL A 66 12.47 2.48 -2.54
CA VAL A 66 12.37 1.68 -1.33
C VAL A 66 11.10 0.85 -1.38
N ARG A 67 11.20 -0.47 -1.21
CA ARG A 67 10.05 -1.38 -1.10
C ARG A 67 10.26 -2.43 -0.03
N VAL A 68 9.17 -2.96 0.50
CA VAL A 68 9.17 -3.95 1.59
C VAL A 68 8.49 -5.21 1.13
N LYS A 69 9.09 -6.36 1.40
CA LYS A 69 8.48 -7.68 1.16
C LYS A 69 8.46 -8.46 2.46
N VAL A 70 7.44 -9.29 2.67
CA VAL A 70 7.34 -10.16 3.85
C VAL A 70 7.34 -11.63 3.40
N HIS A 71 8.13 -12.46 4.07
CA HIS A 71 8.14 -13.91 3.90
C HIS A 71 7.55 -14.57 5.13
N LEU A 72 6.54 -15.40 4.92
CA LEU A 72 5.87 -16.17 5.98
C LEU A 72 6.53 -17.55 6.13
N SER A 73 6.49 -18.12 7.33
CA SER A 73 7.10 -19.43 7.62
C SER A 73 6.44 -20.60 6.88
N ASN A 74 5.24 -20.40 6.36
CA ASN A 74 4.53 -21.36 5.52
C ASN A 74 4.98 -21.32 4.04
N GLY A 75 5.92 -20.43 3.70
CA GLY A 75 6.47 -20.28 2.35
C GLY A 75 5.76 -19.24 1.48
N ILE A 76 4.70 -18.61 1.99
CA ILE A 76 4.03 -17.50 1.29
C ILE A 76 4.88 -16.24 1.36
N GLU A 77 4.86 -15.49 0.28
CA GLU A 77 5.52 -14.21 0.13
C GLU A 77 4.46 -13.13 -0.12
N LEU A 78 4.53 -12.04 0.65
CA LEU A 78 3.65 -10.88 0.54
C LEU A 78 4.42 -9.68 0.00
N GLY A 79 3.84 -9.00 -0.98
CA GLY A 79 4.46 -7.85 -1.64
C GLY A 79 5.27 -8.23 -2.91
N PRO A 80 6.29 -7.45 -3.28
CA PRO A 80 6.79 -6.29 -2.54
C PRO A 80 5.80 -5.11 -2.53
N SER A 81 5.94 -4.23 -1.54
CA SER A 81 5.18 -2.99 -1.47
C SER A 81 5.47 -2.10 -2.67
N LYS A 82 4.62 -1.08 -2.87
CA LYS A 82 4.90 -0.04 -3.85
C LYS A 82 6.26 0.60 -3.56
N PRO A 83 7.08 0.83 -4.59
CA PRO A 83 8.31 1.59 -4.42
C PRO A 83 8.02 3.03 -4.02
N ALA A 84 8.70 3.50 -2.98
CA ALA A 84 8.66 4.89 -2.55
C ALA A 84 9.98 5.60 -2.85
N HIS A 85 9.88 6.86 -3.29
CA HIS A 85 10.99 7.80 -3.23
C HIS A 85 10.89 8.56 -1.92
N LEU A 86 11.91 8.44 -1.08
CA LEU A 86 11.96 9.06 0.23
C LEU A 86 13.11 10.07 0.26
N VAL A 87 12.79 11.37 0.34
CA VAL A 87 13.81 12.39 0.64
C VAL A 87 14.29 12.26 2.10
N PRO A 88 15.38 12.93 2.52
CA PRO A 88 15.85 12.88 3.92
C PRO A 88 14.71 13.16 4.91
N ASP A 89 14.68 12.38 6.00
CA ASP A 89 13.69 12.40 7.07
C ASP A 89 12.24 12.04 6.66
N GLN A 90 12.00 11.74 5.38
CA GLN A 90 10.70 11.28 4.90
C GLN A 90 10.49 9.79 5.22
N SER A 91 9.22 9.42 5.34
CA SER A 91 8.78 8.04 5.47
C SER A 91 7.50 7.78 4.70
N THR A 92 7.20 6.51 4.48
CA THR A 92 5.88 6.03 4.06
C THR A 92 5.44 4.88 4.95
N SER A 93 4.14 4.76 5.14
CA SER A 93 3.53 3.56 5.71
C SER A 93 3.58 2.42 4.71
N VAL A 94 3.56 1.19 5.22
CA VAL A 94 3.59 -0.05 4.45
C VAL A 94 2.48 -0.93 4.98
N TRP A 95 1.61 -1.36 4.07
CA TRP A 95 0.53 -2.30 4.34
C TRP A 95 0.63 -3.48 3.39
N LEU A 96 0.65 -4.70 3.91
CA LEU A 96 0.67 -5.93 3.12
C LEU A 96 -0.33 -6.91 3.71
N ASP A 97 -1.45 -7.12 3.03
CA ASP A 97 -2.43 -8.12 3.42
C ASP A 97 -1.83 -9.53 3.36
N THR A 98 -2.21 -10.37 4.32
CA THR A 98 -1.88 -11.80 4.28
C THR A 98 -3.08 -12.61 3.80
N THR A 99 -2.84 -13.88 3.52
CA THR A 99 -3.89 -14.87 3.29
C THR A 99 -4.47 -15.38 4.63
N ASP A 100 -5.54 -16.16 4.56
CA ASP A 100 -6.11 -16.88 5.72
C ASP A 100 -5.27 -18.12 6.10
N GLU A 101 -4.09 -18.30 5.52
CA GLU A 101 -3.21 -19.43 5.82
C GLU A 101 -2.40 -19.19 7.10
N GLU A 102 -2.32 -20.21 7.95
CA GLU A 102 -1.56 -20.13 9.20
C GLU A 102 -0.05 -20.03 8.95
N PHE A 103 0.61 -19.20 9.76
CA PHE A 103 2.06 -19.06 9.84
C PHE A 103 2.45 -18.77 11.29
N ASP A 104 3.65 -19.20 11.70
CA ASP A 104 4.15 -19.05 13.07
C ASP A 104 5.20 -17.95 13.21
N SER A 105 5.85 -17.62 12.09
CA SER A 105 6.89 -16.61 12.03
C SER A 105 6.98 -16.00 10.64
N TRP A 106 7.66 -14.88 10.53
CA TRP A 106 7.80 -14.12 9.29
C TRP A 106 9.12 -13.37 9.26
N SER A 107 9.52 -12.88 8.10
CA SER A 107 10.67 -11.98 7.99
C SER A 107 10.37 -10.88 6.97
N ALA A 108 10.99 -9.70 7.13
CA ALA A 108 10.86 -8.61 6.18
C ALA A 108 12.17 -8.38 5.42
N HIS A 109 12.02 -8.08 4.13
CA HIS A 109 13.08 -7.72 3.22
C HIS A 109 12.85 -6.29 2.76
N ILE A 110 13.82 -5.42 3.04
CA ILE A 110 13.79 -4.04 2.53
C ILE A 110 14.72 -3.97 1.32
N GLU A 111 14.15 -3.57 0.21
CA GLU A 111 14.90 -3.42 -1.04
C GLU A 111 15.09 -1.94 -1.33
N ILE A 112 16.35 -1.57 -1.59
CA ILE A 112 16.79 -0.21 -1.87
C ILE A 112 17.45 -0.20 -3.25
N GLY A 113 17.03 0.69 -4.14
CA GLY A 113 17.56 0.76 -5.49
C GLY A 113 17.81 2.18 -6.00
N GLN A 114 18.67 2.31 -7.00
CA GLN A 114 18.68 3.47 -7.89
C GLN A 114 17.77 3.15 -9.08
N ARG A 115 16.89 4.07 -9.45
CA ARG A 115 16.00 3.91 -10.62
C ARG A 115 16.87 3.67 -11.86
N GLY A 116 16.95 2.43 -12.35
CA GLY A 116 17.71 2.06 -13.55
C GLY A 116 18.93 1.14 -13.35
N SER A 117 19.21 0.62 -12.16
CA SER A 117 20.10 -0.55 -12.04
C SER A 117 19.27 -1.83 -12.11
N GLU A 118 19.16 -2.39 -13.31
CA GLU A 118 18.64 -3.74 -13.55
C GLU A 118 19.50 -4.74 -12.76
N ALA A 119 19.04 -5.11 -11.57
CA ALA A 119 19.45 -6.35 -10.94
C ALA A 119 18.51 -7.42 -11.51
N ASP A 120 19.06 -8.20 -12.44
CA ASP A 120 18.46 -9.39 -13.02
C ASP A 120 17.94 -10.35 -11.92
N GLU A 121 16.65 -10.27 -11.61
CA GLU A 121 15.93 -11.41 -11.05
C GLU A 121 14.71 -11.71 -11.92
N HIS A 122 14.76 -12.88 -12.54
CA HIS A 122 13.72 -13.48 -13.35
C HIS A 122 12.39 -13.59 -12.57
N GLY A 123 11.56 -12.56 -12.67
CA GLY A 123 10.17 -12.59 -12.27
C GLY A 123 9.32 -11.98 -13.37
N THR A 124 8.62 -12.81 -14.14
CA THR A 124 7.57 -12.36 -15.07
C THR A 124 6.38 -11.88 -14.24
N GLY A 125 6.50 -10.70 -13.64
CA GLY A 125 5.41 -10.04 -12.93
C GLY A 125 4.49 -9.38 -13.95
N SER A 126 3.27 -9.89 -14.08
CA SER A 126 2.15 -9.17 -14.68
C SER A 126 2.07 -7.78 -14.05
N GLU A 127 1.99 -6.73 -14.87
CA GLU A 127 1.71 -5.37 -14.42
C GLU A 127 0.30 -5.34 -13.81
N ALA A 128 0.25 -5.60 -12.50
CA ALA A 128 -0.96 -5.58 -11.72
C ALA A 128 -1.32 -4.11 -11.40
N ASP A 129 -2.60 -3.79 -11.50
CA ASP A 129 -3.16 -2.53 -11.02
C ASP A 129 -2.66 -2.25 -9.60
N VAL A 130 -2.00 -1.11 -9.41
CA VAL A 130 -1.27 -0.80 -8.18
C VAL A 130 -2.26 -0.24 -7.16
N GLU A 131 -2.63 -1.06 -6.19
CA GLU A 131 -3.38 -0.63 -5.02
C GLU A 131 -2.44 0.01 -3.99
N VAL A 132 -2.82 1.18 -3.48
CA VAL A 132 -2.08 1.86 -2.40
C VAL A 132 -3.00 2.01 -1.20
N ALA A 133 -2.64 1.39 -0.08
CA ALA A 133 -3.30 1.59 1.20
C ALA A 133 -2.71 2.80 1.93
N GLY A 134 -3.59 3.62 2.52
CA GLY A 134 -3.27 4.75 3.36
C GLY A 134 -3.14 4.35 4.83
N ASP A 135 -2.85 5.33 5.68
CA ASP A 135 -2.76 5.16 7.13
C ASP A 135 -4.09 4.70 7.74
N ILE A 136 -4.02 3.88 8.79
CA ILE A 136 -5.18 3.63 9.66
C ILE A 136 -5.48 4.91 10.43
N VAL A 137 -6.70 5.39 10.25
CA VAL A 137 -7.23 6.56 10.93
C VAL A 137 -8.40 6.17 11.86
N PRO A 138 -8.52 6.79 13.05
CA PRO A 138 -9.68 6.58 13.91
C PRO A 138 -11.00 6.92 13.20
N LYS A 139 -12.11 6.28 13.60
CA LYS A 139 -13.45 6.49 13.02
C LYS A 139 -13.81 7.95 12.76
N ASP A 140 -13.58 8.83 13.74
CA ASP A 140 -13.98 10.24 13.68
C ASP A 140 -12.88 11.17 13.13
N ALA A 141 -11.79 10.63 12.60
CA ALA A 141 -10.71 11.41 12.02
C ALA A 141 -10.95 11.69 10.53
N ASP A 142 -10.42 12.81 10.07
CA ASP A 142 -10.30 13.12 8.64
C ASP A 142 -8.98 12.51 8.12
N TYR A 143 -9.00 12.01 6.88
CA TYR A 143 -7.84 11.55 6.14
C TYR A 143 -7.52 12.54 5.02
N GLU A 144 -6.26 12.95 4.90
CA GLU A 144 -5.75 13.72 3.78
C GLU A 144 -4.39 13.14 3.36
N ASP A 145 -4.19 12.95 2.05
CA ASP A 145 -2.90 12.50 1.51
C ASP A 145 -2.68 12.97 0.06
N ASP A 146 -1.42 12.98 -0.37
CA ASP A 146 -0.97 13.34 -1.71
C ASP A 146 -0.28 12.14 -2.37
N TRP A 147 -0.92 11.56 -3.38
CA TRP A 147 -0.46 10.39 -4.12
C TRP A 147 -0.28 10.63 -5.60
N ASN A 148 0.98 10.63 -6.07
CA ASN A 148 1.32 10.62 -7.49
C ASN A 148 0.58 11.70 -8.32
N GLY A 149 0.46 12.92 -7.77
CA GLY A 149 -0.26 13.99 -8.46
C GLY A 149 -1.78 13.97 -8.26
N MET A 150 -2.28 13.14 -7.37
CA MET A 150 -3.65 13.18 -6.84
C MET A 150 -3.60 13.58 -5.38
N GLN A 151 -4.40 14.55 -4.97
CA GLN A 151 -4.72 14.80 -3.56
C GLN A 151 -6.04 14.11 -3.22
N ILE A 152 -6.16 13.51 -2.04
CA ILE A 152 -7.39 12.90 -1.57
C ILE A 152 -7.72 13.36 -0.15
N GLY A 153 -8.99 13.68 0.10
CA GLY A 153 -9.54 13.98 1.42
C GLY A 153 -10.78 13.12 1.69
N ILE A 154 -10.87 12.48 2.85
CA ILE A 154 -12.00 11.60 3.23
C ILE A 154 -12.37 11.82 4.70
N SER A 155 -13.68 11.87 4.97
CA SER A 155 -14.25 11.90 6.32
C SER A 155 -15.40 10.90 6.44
N TYR A 156 -15.54 10.26 7.60
CA TYR A 156 -16.75 9.50 7.93
C TYR A 156 -17.82 10.42 8.51
N ILE A 157 -19.03 10.37 7.95
CA ILE A 157 -20.17 11.18 8.38
C ILE A 157 -21.14 10.29 9.17
N THR A 158 -20.98 10.29 10.49
CA THR A 158 -21.72 9.40 11.42
C THR A 158 -23.24 9.48 11.29
N ASP A 159 -23.81 10.67 11.11
CA ASP A 159 -25.27 10.86 11.00
C ASP A 159 -25.87 10.25 9.71
N HIS A 160 -25.02 9.96 8.72
CA HIS A 160 -25.41 9.46 7.41
C HIS A 160 -24.84 8.08 7.07
N ASP A 161 -24.04 7.52 7.99
CA ASP A 161 -23.35 6.25 7.85
C ASP A 161 -22.64 6.08 6.50
N VAL A 162 -21.87 7.11 6.15
CA VAL A 162 -21.23 7.24 4.83
C VAL A 162 -19.85 7.87 4.95
N PHE A 163 -18.87 7.32 4.26
CA PHE A 163 -17.63 8.02 3.95
C PHE A 163 -17.89 8.99 2.81
N TYR A 164 -17.61 10.26 3.03
CA TYR A 164 -17.60 11.28 1.99
C TYR A 164 -16.16 11.69 1.71
N GLY A 165 -15.78 11.73 0.44
CA GLY A 165 -14.44 12.13 0.06
C GLY A 165 -14.39 12.91 -1.25
N VAL A 166 -13.24 13.54 -1.48
CA VAL A 166 -12.91 14.27 -2.69
C VAL A 166 -11.54 13.83 -3.15
N VAL A 167 -11.42 13.52 -4.44
CA VAL A 167 -10.14 13.37 -5.14
C VAL A 167 -9.89 14.59 -6.01
N HIS A 168 -8.67 15.12 -6.03
CA HIS A 168 -8.24 16.27 -6.84
C HIS A 168 -6.98 15.91 -7.61
N ASN A 169 -7.01 16.06 -8.94
CA ASN A 169 -5.81 15.92 -9.75
C ASN A 169 -4.99 17.21 -9.68
N VAL A 170 -3.92 17.19 -8.88
CA VAL A 170 -2.97 18.29 -8.71
C VAL A 170 -1.79 18.22 -9.70
N SER A 171 -1.81 17.27 -10.64
CA SER A 171 -0.79 17.12 -11.68
C SER A 171 -1.15 17.85 -12.97
N ASP A 172 -0.15 18.00 -13.85
CA ASP A 172 -0.33 18.52 -15.22
C ASP A 172 -0.77 17.43 -16.21
N GLU A 173 -0.97 16.18 -15.76
CA GLU A 173 -1.39 15.05 -16.58
C GLU A 173 -2.80 14.56 -16.22
N SER A 174 -3.49 13.89 -17.13
CA SER A 174 -4.79 13.28 -16.82
C SER A 174 -4.61 11.99 -16.01
N LEU A 175 -5.37 11.84 -14.93
CA LEU A 175 -5.48 10.58 -14.18
C LEU A 175 -6.66 9.77 -14.72
N LEU A 176 -6.42 8.51 -15.06
CA LEU A 176 -7.44 7.63 -15.66
C LEU A 176 -7.86 6.56 -14.66
N SER A 177 -9.17 6.25 -14.64
CA SER A 177 -9.72 5.17 -13.81
C SER A 177 -9.31 5.27 -12.34
N VAL A 178 -9.38 6.46 -11.76
CA VAL A 178 -9.20 6.65 -10.31
C VAL A 178 -10.34 5.95 -9.59
N ARG A 179 -10.01 5.06 -8.67
CA ARG A 179 -10.97 4.33 -7.83
C ARG A 179 -10.55 4.40 -6.38
N VAL A 180 -11.53 4.59 -5.51
CA VAL A 180 -11.31 4.64 -4.07
C VAL A 180 -12.03 3.47 -3.39
N ARG A 181 -11.36 2.88 -2.42
CA ARG A 181 -11.88 1.89 -1.48
C ARG A 181 -11.59 2.35 -0.06
N VAL A 182 -12.44 1.94 0.88
CA VAL A 182 -12.19 2.13 2.30
C VAL A 182 -12.30 0.77 2.97
N ARG A 183 -11.30 0.41 3.75
CA ARG A 183 -11.35 -0.81 4.56
C ARG A 183 -11.54 -0.42 6.02
N LEU A 184 -12.48 -1.10 6.66
CA LEU A 184 -12.87 -0.90 8.04
C LEU A 184 -12.06 -1.82 8.96
N SER A 185 -12.00 -1.45 10.24
CA SER A 185 -11.22 -2.19 11.23
C SER A 185 -11.69 -3.61 11.48
N ASP A 186 -12.95 -3.91 11.19
CA ASP A 186 -13.57 -5.24 11.24
C ASP A 186 -13.26 -6.10 9.99
N GLY A 187 -12.49 -5.55 9.05
CA GLY A 187 -12.09 -6.19 7.81
C GLY A 187 -13.04 -5.97 6.64
N ILE A 188 -14.17 -5.28 6.83
CA ILE A 188 -15.12 -4.98 5.75
C ILE A 188 -14.51 -3.97 4.78
N GLU A 189 -14.66 -4.24 3.48
CA GLU A 189 -14.24 -3.33 2.42
C GLU A 189 -15.45 -2.66 1.76
N LEU A 190 -15.34 -1.35 1.58
CA LEU A 190 -16.31 -0.50 0.92
C LEU A 190 -15.74 -0.04 -0.43
N GLY A 191 -16.51 -0.24 -1.51
CA GLY A 191 -16.11 0.11 -2.87
C GLY A 191 -15.70 -1.11 -3.72
N PRO A 192 -14.88 -0.92 -4.78
CA PRO A 192 -14.37 0.37 -5.26
C PRO A 192 -15.48 1.32 -5.75
N THR A 193 -15.18 2.62 -5.77
CA THR A 193 -16.02 3.61 -6.48
C THR A 193 -16.09 3.30 -7.98
N GLU A 194 -17.08 3.88 -8.67
CA GLU A 194 -17.04 3.91 -10.13
C GLU A 194 -15.73 4.59 -10.61
N PRO A 195 -15.14 4.14 -11.73
CA PRO A 195 -13.91 4.72 -12.25
C PRO A 195 -14.09 6.20 -12.59
N MET A 196 -13.18 7.04 -12.09
CA MET A 196 -13.17 8.48 -12.36
C MET A 196 -12.03 8.84 -13.31
N HIS A 197 -12.29 9.72 -14.27
CA HIS A 197 -11.27 10.31 -15.13
C HIS A 197 -11.12 11.78 -14.76
N LEU A 198 -9.93 12.15 -14.29
CA LEU A 198 -9.66 13.51 -13.80
C LEU A 198 -8.68 14.20 -14.77
N ALA A 199 -9.15 15.24 -15.44
CA ALA A 199 -8.27 16.19 -16.13
C ALA A 199 -7.39 16.94 -15.10
N PRO A 200 -6.28 17.59 -15.53
CA PRO A 200 -5.51 18.48 -14.67
C PRO A 200 -6.41 19.49 -13.95
N ASP A 201 -6.19 19.65 -12.64
CA ASP A 201 -6.96 20.51 -11.72
C ASP A 201 -8.44 20.11 -11.51
N GLN A 202 -8.88 18.98 -12.07
CA GLN A 202 -10.23 18.47 -11.83
C GLN A 202 -10.32 17.79 -10.47
N HIS A 203 -11.44 18.00 -9.79
CA HIS A 203 -11.82 17.27 -8.57
C HIS A 203 -13.16 16.57 -8.75
N GLU A 204 -13.34 15.44 -8.07
CA GLU A 204 -14.57 14.65 -8.07
C GLU A 204 -14.87 14.19 -6.64
N GLY A 205 -16.13 14.30 -6.23
CA GLY A 205 -16.60 13.84 -4.91
C GLY A 205 -17.20 12.44 -4.99
N PHE A 206 -17.06 11.63 -3.95
CA PHE A 206 -17.62 10.29 -3.87
C PHE A 206 -18.21 9.98 -2.50
N GLY A 207 -19.02 8.92 -2.44
CA GLY A 207 -19.65 8.44 -1.21
C GLY A 207 -19.65 6.91 -1.12
N LEU A 208 -19.22 6.35 0.01
CA LEU A 208 -19.23 4.91 0.30
C LEU A 208 -20.04 4.64 1.58
N LYS A 209 -21.16 3.91 1.46
CA LYS A 209 -22.06 3.60 2.59
C LYS A 209 -21.53 2.44 3.42
N VAL A 210 -21.62 2.53 4.74
CA VAL A 210 -21.10 1.52 5.67
C VAL A 210 -22.14 0.43 5.99
N MET A 211 -23.44 0.76 5.97
CA MET A 211 -24.56 -0.17 6.19
C MET A 211 -24.65 -0.73 7.62
N ASP A 212 -24.61 0.15 8.62
CA ASP A 212 -24.76 -0.14 10.05
C ASP A 212 -23.62 -1.00 10.67
N GLU A 213 -22.46 -1.06 10.03
CA GLU A 213 -21.31 -1.82 10.52
C GLU A 213 -20.57 -1.11 11.66
N ALA A 214 -20.10 -1.90 12.62
CA ALA A 214 -19.38 -1.41 13.80
C ALA A 214 -17.87 -1.46 13.56
N PHE A 215 -17.25 -0.29 13.45
CA PHE A 215 -15.81 -0.13 13.27
C PHE A 215 -15.26 0.97 14.18
N ASP A 216 -13.97 0.88 14.52
CA ASP A 216 -13.26 1.84 15.38
C ASP A 216 -12.19 2.63 14.61
N SER A 217 -11.71 2.07 13.50
CA SER A 217 -10.76 2.70 12.59
C SER A 217 -11.00 2.25 11.16
N TRP A 218 -10.36 2.94 10.23
CA TRP A 218 -10.46 2.66 8.80
C TRP A 218 -9.18 3.09 8.09
N ASN A 219 -8.95 2.61 6.88
CA ASN A 219 -7.90 3.09 6.00
C ASN A 219 -8.40 3.16 4.56
N VAL A 220 -7.83 4.07 3.77
CA VAL A 220 -8.22 4.25 2.36
C VAL A 220 -7.32 3.42 1.46
N HIS A 221 -7.87 2.89 0.37
CA HIS A 221 -7.11 2.33 -0.73
C HIS A 221 -7.43 3.10 -2.00
N VAL A 222 -6.42 3.57 -2.73
CA VAL A 222 -6.64 4.23 -4.03
C VAL A 222 -5.87 3.52 -5.12
N GLU A 223 -6.56 3.38 -6.25
CA GLU A 223 -6.06 2.82 -7.49
C GLU A 223 -6.13 3.91 -8.57
N VAL A 224 -5.06 4.06 -9.33
CA VAL A 224 -5.01 4.95 -10.50
C VAL A 224 -4.57 4.11 -11.68
N GLY A 225 -5.47 3.93 -12.65
CA GLY A 225 -5.20 3.14 -13.85
C GLY A 225 -4.04 3.74 -14.65
N GLN A 226 -3.12 2.88 -15.10
CA GLN A 226 -2.06 3.31 -16.00
C GLN A 226 -2.58 3.52 -17.42
N ARG A 227 -2.02 4.51 -18.11
CA ARG A 227 -2.34 4.83 -19.49
C ARG A 227 -1.75 3.77 -20.43
N GLY A 228 -2.50 2.70 -20.66
CA GLY A 228 -2.31 1.82 -21.80
C GLY A 228 -1.93 0.38 -21.48
N SER A 229 -2.93 -0.47 -21.24
CA SER A 229 -2.90 -1.88 -21.62
C SER A 229 -4.32 -2.41 -21.88
N GLU A 230 -5.18 -1.59 -22.51
CA GLU A 230 -6.23 -2.15 -23.37
C GLU A 230 -5.55 -2.73 -24.61
N ALA A 231 -4.81 -3.83 -24.41
CA ALA A 231 -4.56 -4.77 -25.46
C ALA A 231 -5.92 -5.40 -25.79
N ASP A 232 -6.59 -4.83 -26.79
CA ASP A 232 -7.56 -5.54 -27.62
C ASP A 232 -6.92 -6.86 -28.06
N SER A 233 -7.02 -7.88 -27.21
CA SER A 233 -6.76 -9.27 -27.58
C SER A 233 -7.99 -9.74 -28.34
N GLU A 234 -8.19 -9.17 -29.53
CA GLU A 234 -8.88 -9.85 -30.62
C GLU A 234 -8.06 -11.10 -30.93
N HIS A 235 -8.34 -12.19 -30.21
CA HIS A 235 -7.96 -13.52 -30.63
C HIS A 235 -8.70 -13.83 -31.93
N GLY A 236 -8.11 -13.41 -33.05
CA GLY A 236 -8.37 -13.95 -34.37
C GLY A 236 -8.04 -15.43 -34.37
N LEU A 237 -9.03 -16.26 -34.02
CA LEU A 237 -8.94 -17.70 -34.19
C LEU A 237 -8.89 -18.01 -35.67
N GLY A 238 -7.76 -18.59 -36.08
CA GLY A 238 -7.48 -19.02 -37.43
C GLY A 238 -8.51 -19.99 -37.99
N GLY A 239 -8.83 -19.80 -39.27
CA GLY A 239 -9.34 -20.84 -40.14
C GLY A 239 -8.26 -21.23 -41.13
N GLU A 240 -7.38 -22.15 -40.74
CA GLU A 240 -6.47 -22.85 -41.65
C GLU A 240 -7.26 -23.68 -42.67
N GLY A 241 -6.76 -23.67 -43.90
CA GLY A 241 -7.33 -24.37 -45.04
C GLY A 241 -7.33 -25.89 -44.87
N SER A 242 -8.38 -26.52 -45.37
CA SER A 242 -8.36 -27.92 -45.76
C SER A 242 -8.26 -28.01 -47.28
N ASP A 243 -7.03 -28.20 -47.72
CA ASP A 243 -6.69 -28.87 -48.98
C ASP A 243 -7.17 -30.32 -48.92
N SER A 244 -8.00 -30.74 -49.88
CA SER A 244 -8.35 -32.14 -50.15
C SER A 244 -9.10 -32.25 -51.48
N GLY A 245 -8.41 -32.69 -52.54
CA GLY A 245 -9.04 -33.39 -53.67
C GLY A 245 -8.84 -32.75 -55.04
#